data_AF-A0AAV6HE20-F1
#
_entry.id   AF-A0AAV6HE20-F1
#
_cell.length_a   1.000
_cell.length_b   1.000
_cell.length_c   1.000
_cell.angle_alpha   90.00
_cell.angle_beta   90.00
_cell.angle_gamma   90.00
#
_symmetry.space_group_name_H-M   'P 1'
#
loop_
_entity.id
_entity.type
_entity.pdbx_description
1 polymer ?
#
loop_
_entity_poly.entity_id
_entity_poly.type
_entity_poly.pdbx_seq_one_letter_code
_entity_poly.pdbx_strand_id
1 'polypeptide(L)'
;MDAINITSAEKKVLSLEERESLMDRLEFVRNQLNVLTEDVKEKIKATADEVAAKVTAAMVEEIKGLSALVEEFCSDFSPAPNALALYKSKLQAYVEERMGKNLAFRCSSSISGYMQSSQRDIMESIRPLLPPTARGNLHLHLPSHKFDVSYDLNFATLCTDFQGNVEFQFSLGWTALVNRFLGPAHAKRALILLDENIQAAGFASTPRDPQAQEDLAISMATKLASYTSRASMGVVVIGGVVWRCLGWRLIVISVSLYGLLYLYERLTWTNGSRERVLKQQFVDFATQRLLAITPITSSHCSQQVHQEMVATFSRLSQQVDKSEGELEADIWRVNCRIQRLEGVQKHSKTLRHKATDLERQLEAFTSQYLHTTP
;
A
#
# COMPACT_ATOMS: atom_id res chain seq x y z
N MET A 1 -2.91 -75.11 23.94
CA MET A 1 -3.65 -74.29 22.95
C MET A 1 -4.39 -73.12 23.57
N ASP A 2 -5.09 -73.31 24.69
CA ASP A 2 -5.93 -72.27 25.29
C ASP A 2 -5.16 -71.05 25.76
N ALA A 3 -3.97 -71.22 26.35
CA ALA A 3 -3.10 -70.10 26.70
C ALA A 3 -2.78 -69.18 25.49
N ILE A 4 -2.54 -69.77 24.30
CA ILE A 4 -2.22 -68.98 23.09
C ILE A 4 -3.46 -68.23 22.59
N ASN A 5 -4.64 -68.85 22.64
CA ASN A 5 -5.90 -68.22 22.22
C ASN A 5 -6.33 -67.10 23.20
N ILE A 6 -6.15 -67.30 24.51
CA ILE A 6 -6.43 -66.31 25.56
C ILE A 6 -5.49 -65.12 25.41
N THR A 7 -4.16 -65.35 25.40
CA THR A 7 -3.17 -64.27 25.25
C THR A 7 -3.31 -63.53 23.91
N SER A 8 -3.69 -64.22 22.83
CA SER A 8 -3.96 -63.56 21.54
C SER A 8 -5.22 -62.70 21.57
N ALA A 9 -6.26 -63.11 22.32
CA ALA A 9 -7.48 -62.34 22.48
C ALA A 9 -7.24 -61.09 23.35
N GLU A 10 -6.50 -61.20 24.45
CA GLU A 10 -6.12 -60.05 25.30
C GLU A 10 -5.32 -59.01 24.52
N LYS A 11 -4.30 -59.45 23.76
CA LYS A 11 -3.52 -58.54 22.89
C LYS A 11 -4.37 -57.89 21.80
N LYS A 12 -5.41 -58.59 21.32
CA LYS A 12 -6.35 -58.04 20.34
C LYS A 12 -7.21 -56.93 20.96
N VAL A 13 -7.70 -57.13 22.18
CA VAL A 13 -8.49 -56.11 22.90
C VAL A 13 -7.63 -54.86 23.13
N LEU A 14 -6.41 -55.02 23.66
CA LEU A 14 -5.50 -53.90 23.88
C LEU A 14 -5.16 -53.13 22.59
N SER A 15 -4.98 -53.83 21.47
CA SER A 15 -4.73 -53.18 20.18
C SER A 15 -5.97 -52.51 19.59
N LEU A 16 -7.17 -53.01 19.89
CA LEU A 16 -8.42 -52.33 19.52
C LEU A 16 -8.61 -51.02 20.30
N GLU A 17 -8.35 -51.05 21.60
CA GLU A 17 -8.38 -49.86 22.47
C GLU A 17 -7.33 -48.82 22.03
N GLU A 18 -6.09 -49.26 21.74
CA GLU A 18 -5.04 -48.38 21.20
C GLU A 18 -5.48 -47.72 19.89
N ARG A 19 -6.07 -48.49 18.96
CA ARG A 19 -6.57 -47.98 17.68
C ARG A 19 -7.68 -46.94 17.87
N GLU A 20 -8.64 -47.20 18.76
CA GLU A 20 -9.74 -46.26 19.06
C GLU A 20 -9.18 -44.96 19.62
N SER A 21 -8.27 -45.04 20.59
CA SER A 21 -7.61 -43.85 21.17
C SER A 21 -6.84 -43.02 20.13
N LEU A 22 -6.19 -43.67 19.16
CA LEU A 22 -5.47 -42.99 18.08
C LEU A 22 -6.44 -42.34 17.09
N MET A 23 -7.56 -42.99 16.78
CA MET A 23 -8.61 -42.44 15.92
C MET A 23 -9.29 -41.22 16.54
N ASP A 24 -9.66 -41.29 17.81
CA ASP A 24 -10.26 -40.16 18.56
C ASP A 24 -9.30 -38.97 18.57
N ARG A 25 -8.00 -39.24 18.79
CA ARG A 25 -6.97 -38.20 18.76
C ARG A 25 -6.79 -37.59 17.37
N LEU A 26 -6.84 -38.41 16.32
CA LEU A 26 -6.75 -37.94 14.92
C LEU A 26 -7.92 -37.02 14.58
N GLU A 27 -9.14 -37.43 14.94
CA GLU A 27 -10.35 -36.63 14.73
C GLU A 27 -10.30 -35.31 15.51
N PHE A 28 -9.85 -35.36 16.76
CA PHE A 28 -9.63 -34.16 17.58
C PHE A 28 -8.64 -33.19 16.93
N VAL A 29 -7.49 -33.68 16.46
CA VAL A 29 -6.47 -32.83 15.82
C VAL A 29 -7.00 -32.19 14.54
N ARG A 30 -7.71 -32.95 13.69
CA ARG A 30 -8.33 -32.43 12.46
C ARG A 30 -9.36 -31.34 12.72
N ASN A 31 -10.27 -31.59 13.67
CA ASN A 31 -11.32 -30.62 14.01
C ASN A 31 -10.71 -29.35 14.60
N GLN A 32 -9.71 -29.48 15.48
CA GLN A 32 -9.02 -28.33 16.06
C GLN A 32 -8.20 -27.56 15.03
N LEU A 33 -7.54 -28.24 14.08
CA LEU A 33 -6.79 -27.58 13.01
C LEU A 33 -7.71 -26.76 12.11
N ASN A 34 -8.90 -27.27 11.78
CA ASN A 34 -9.90 -26.53 11.00
C ASN A 34 -10.39 -25.27 11.74
N VAL A 35 -10.74 -25.40 13.02
CA VAL A 35 -11.18 -24.25 13.84
C VAL A 35 -10.05 -23.23 13.97
N LEU A 36 -8.84 -23.69 14.23
CA LEU A 36 -7.67 -22.84 14.37
C LEU A 36 -7.30 -22.13 13.07
N THR A 37 -7.50 -22.78 11.92
CA THR A 37 -7.24 -22.17 10.60
C THR A 37 -8.11 -20.93 10.38
N GLU A 38 -9.40 -21.00 10.72
CA GLU A 38 -10.28 -19.84 10.59
C GLU A 38 -9.96 -18.75 11.63
N ASP A 39 -9.68 -19.10 12.89
CA ASP A 39 -9.28 -18.14 13.93
C ASP A 39 -7.98 -17.41 13.56
N VAL A 40 -6.97 -18.13 13.07
CA VAL A 40 -5.70 -17.55 12.64
C VAL A 40 -5.91 -16.65 11.42
N LYS A 41 -6.74 -17.05 10.46
CA LYS A 41 -7.05 -16.21 9.29
C LYS A 41 -7.72 -14.90 9.68
N GLU A 42 -8.64 -14.93 10.64
CA GLU A 42 -9.28 -13.72 11.19
C GLU A 42 -8.26 -12.83 11.91
N LYS A 43 -7.39 -13.41 12.75
CA LYS A 43 -6.31 -12.68 13.43
C LYS A 43 -5.30 -12.07 12.47
N ILE A 44 -4.91 -12.78 11.42
CA ILE A 44 -4.01 -12.25 10.39
C ILE A 44 -4.67 -11.06 9.69
N LYS A 45 -5.97 -11.15 9.36
CA LYS A 45 -6.70 -10.02 8.76
C LYS A 45 -6.75 -8.82 9.71
N ALA A 46 -7.11 -9.02 10.97
CA ALA A 46 -7.13 -7.97 11.97
C ALA A 46 -5.76 -7.30 12.15
N THR A 47 -4.69 -8.09 12.18
CA THR A 47 -3.32 -7.58 12.29
C THR A 47 -2.92 -6.79 11.04
N ALA A 48 -3.29 -7.27 9.85
CA ALA A 48 -3.03 -6.59 8.60
C ALA A 48 -3.78 -5.24 8.52
N ASP A 49 -5.02 -5.18 9.03
CA ASP A 49 -5.81 -3.95 9.11
C ASP A 49 -5.18 -2.95 10.12
N GLU A 50 -4.68 -3.43 11.26
CA GLU A 50 -3.98 -2.60 12.24
C GLU A 50 -2.67 -2.03 11.69
N VAL A 51 -1.92 -2.83 10.92
CA VAL A 51 -0.73 -2.37 10.20
C VAL A 51 -1.09 -1.29 9.18
N ALA A 52 -2.15 -1.48 8.38
CA ALA A 52 -2.60 -0.45 7.42
C ALA A 52 -2.94 0.87 8.13
N ALA A 53 -3.68 0.80 9.24
CA ALA A 53 -4.04 1.97 10.04
C ALA A 53 -2.79 2.67 10.60
N LYS A 54 -1.81 1.91 11.09
CA LYS A 54 -0.56 2.44 11.64
C LYS A 54 0.29 3.14 10.58
N VAL A 55 0.44 2.53 9.41
CA VAL A 55 1.17 3.11 8.27
C VAL A 55 0.47 4.37 7.77
N THR A 56 -0.85 4.36 7.68
CA THR A 56 -1.66 5.54 7.31
C THR A 56 -1.45 6.69 8.30
N ALA A 57 -1.52 6.41 9.60
CA ALA A 57 -1.30 7.42 10.64
C ALA A 57 0.12 8.00 10.58
N ALA A 58 1.13 7.14 10.41
CA ALA A 58 2.52 7.58 10.27
C ALA A 58 2.71 8.44 9.01
N MET A 59 2.16 8.04 7.86
CA MET A 59 2.20 8.84 6.63
C MET A 59 1.57 10.21 6.80
N VAL A 60 0.39 10.31 7.43
CA VAL A 60 -0.28 11.60 7.66
C VAL A 60 0.57 12.52 8.54
N GLU A 61 1.26 11.97 9.54
CA GLU A 61 2.18 12.75 10.37
C GLU A 61 3.44 13.19 9.61
N GLU A 62 4.03 12.33 8.79
CA GLU A 62 5.18 12.71 7.95
C GLU A 62 4.77 13.77 6.90
N ILE A 63 3.57 13.68 6.34
CA ILE A 63 3.01 14.68 5.41
C ILE A 63 2.83 16.04 6.11
N LYS A 64 2.39 16.07 7.38
CA LYS A 64 2.34 17.32 8.16
C LYS A 64 3.73 17.91 8.40
N GLY A 65 4.75 17.05 8.55
CA GLY A 65 6.15 17.44 8.70
C GLY A 65 6.86 17.79 7.39
N LEU A 66 6.21 17.62 6.23
CA LEU A 66 6.82 17.81 4.92
C LEU A 66 7.38 19.22 4.71
N SER A 67 6.73 20.24 5.26
CA SER A 67 7.22 21.63 5.18
C SER A 67 8.60 21.78 5.82
N ALA A 68 8.79 21.20 7.02
CA ALA A 68 10.07 21.26 7.72
C ALA A 68 11.15 20.44 6.98
N LEU A 69 10.77 19.29 6.43
CA LEU A 69 11.66 18.44 5.64
C LEU A 69 12.18 19.13 4.38
N VAL A 70 11.29 19.83 3.65
CA VAL A 70 11.65 20.57 2.44
C VAL A 70 12.47 21.82 2.76
N GLU A 71 12.27 22.43 3.93
CA GLU A 71 13.09 23.54 4.42
C GLU A 71 14.52 23.11 4.78
N GLU A 72 14.70 21.92 5.36
CA GLU A 72 16.02 21.35 5.71
C GLU A 72 16.88 21.03 4.47
N PHE A 73 16.25 20.86 3.30
CA PHE A 73 16.97 20.60 2.06
C PHE A 73 17.76 21.84 1.58
N CYS A 74 19.10 21.76 1.69
CA CYS A 74 20.03 22.77 1.19
C CYS A 74 20.76 22.27 -0.06
N SER A 75 20.55 22.91 -1.21
CA SER A 75 21.36 22.70 -2.40
C SER A 75 21.46 23.97 -3.25
N ASP A 76 22.47 24.04 -4.12
CA ASP A 76 22.73 25.22 -4.94
C ASP A 76 21.57 25.49 -5.91
N PHE A 77 20.81 26.56 -5.64
CA PHE A 77 19.72 26.98 -6.50
C PHE A 77 20.23 27.86 -7.64
N SER A 78 20.05 27.38 -8.87
CA SER A 78 20.32 28.15 -10.09
C SER A 78 19.07 28.31 -10.93
N PRO A 79 18.78 29.52 -11.45
CA PRO A 79 17.60 29.79 -12.26
C PRO A 79 17.67 29.22 -13.69
N ALA A 80 18.79 28.58 -14.07
CA ALA A 80 18.91 27.94 -15.38
C ALA A 80 17.96 26.73 -15.49
N PRO A 81 17.28 26.51 -16.63
CA PRO A 81 16.24 25.48 -16.76
C PRO A 81 16.78 24.05 -16.48
N ASN A 82 17.99 23.75 -16.95
CA ASN A 82 18.64 22.45 -16.72
C ASN A 82 19.01 22.24 -15.25
N ALA A 83 19.46 23.30 -14.56
CA ALA A 83 19.80 23.25 -13.14
C ALA A 83 18.55 23.16 -12.27
N LEU A 84 17.45 23.80 -12.68
CA LEU A 84 16.16 23.72 -12.01
C LEU A 84 15.54 22.31 -12.11
N ALA A 85 15.64 21.66 -13.28
CA ALA A 85 15.20 20.27 -13.44
C ALA A 85 16.00 19.32 -12.54
N LEU A 86 17.34 19.49 -12.48
CA LEU A 86 18.21 18.73 -11.59
C LEU A 86 17.87 18.97 -10.11
N TYR A 87 17.63 20.23 -9.72
CA TYR A 87 17.23 20.60 -8.36
C TYR A 87 15.92 19.92 -7.97
N LYS A 88 14.89 19.96 -8.84
CA LYS A 88 13.60 19.30 -8.61
C LYS A 88 13.75 17.79 -8.43
N SER A 89 14.53 17.13 -9.28
CA SER A 89 14.80 15.69 -9.17
C SER A 89 15.52 15.34 -7.87
N LYS A 90 16.53 16.13 -7.48
CA LYS A 90 17.24 15.94 -6.20
C LYS A 90 16.32 16.16 -4.99
N LEU A 91 15.46 17.18 -5.04
CA LEU A 91 14.48 17.44 -3.99
C LEU A 91 13.48 16.28 -3.85
N GLN A 92 12.96 15.78 -4.97
CA GLN A 92 12.05 14.62 -4.98
C GLN A 92 12.72 13.38 -4.37
N ALA A 93 13.93 13.05 -4.81
CA ALA A 93 14.68 11.91 -4.28
C ALA A 93 14.99 12.06 -2.78
N TYR A 94 15.35 13.27 -2.33
CA TYR A 94 15.62 13.56 -0.92
C TYR A 94 14.36 13.38 -0.06
N VAL A 95 13.21 13.90 -0.51
CA VAL A 95 11.93 13.73 0.20
C VAL A 95 11.51 12.27 0.25
N GLU A 96 11.61 11.54 -0.87
CA GLU A 96 11.27 10.12 -0.94
C GLU A 96 12.14 9.27 -0.02
N GLU A 97 13.46 9.46 -0.06
CA GLU A 97 14.40 8.75 0.80
C GLU A 97 14.17 9.04 2.28
N ARG A 98 13.94 10.31 2.64
CA ARG A 98 13.74 10.69 4.05
C ARG A 98 12.40 10.21 4.57
N MET A 99 11.34 10.38 3.80
CA MET A 99 10.00 9.96 4.19
C MET A 99 9.92 8.43 4.31
N GLY A 100 10.55 7.68 3.38
CA GLY A 100 10.69 6.24 3.48
C GLY A 100 11.47 5.79 4.72
N LYS A 101 12.60 6.43 5.03
CA LYS A 101 13.39 6.12 6.24
C LYS A 101 12.65 6.44 7.53
N ASN A 102 11.96 7.58 7.60
CA ASN A 102 11.17 7.94 8.77
C ASN A 102 10.02 6.96 8.97
N LEU A 103 9.32 6.60 7.89
CA LEU A 103 8.23 5.63 7.94
C LEU A 103 8.74 4.26 8.41
N ALA A 104 9.87 3.79 7.87
CA ALA A 104 10.52 2.57 8.32
C ALA A 104 10.90 2.64 9.80
N PHE A 105 11.52 3.71 10.27
CA PHE A 105 11.89 3.87 11.68
C PHE A 105 10.68 3.83 12.62
N ARG A 106 9.59 4.52 12.25
CA ARG A 106 8.37 4.63 13.09
C ARG A 106 7.52 3.37 13.07
N CYS A 107 7.40 2.73 11.91
CA CYS A 107 6.53 1.58 11.72
C CYS A 107 7.24 0.25 11.99
N SER A 108 8.56 0.12 11.76
CA SER A 108 9.29 -1.15 11.90
C SER A 108 9.15 -1.77 13.29
N SER A 109 9.27 -0.97 14.35
CA SER A 109 9.13 -1.47 15.73
C SER A 109 7.71 -1.98 16.03
N SER A 110 6.69 -1.24 15.59
CA SER A 110 5.29 -1.60 15.81
C SER A 110 4.91 -2.84 14.99
N ILE A 111 5.23 -2.84 13.69
CA ILE A 111 4.94 -3.96 12.77
C ILE A 111 5.69 -5.22 13.21
N SER A 112 6.95 -5.11 13.60
CA SER A 112 7.70 -6.24 14.17
C SER A 112 7.06 -6.76 15.45
N GLY A 113 6.54 -5.88 16.30
CA GLY A 113 5.80 -6.25 17.51
C GLY A 113 4.51 -7.00 17.19
N TYR A 114 3.69 -6.48 16.27
CA TYR A 114 2.47 -7.14 15.80
C TYR A 114 2.76 -8.51 15.19
N MET A 115 3.77 -8.60 14.32
CA MET A 115 4.21 -9.86 13.71
C MET A 115 4.65 -10.87 14.75
N GLN A 116 5.50 -10.46 15.69
CA GLN A 116 6.01 -11.34 16.74
C GLN A 116 4.92 -11.80 17.72
N SER A 117 3.98 -10.92 18.05
CA SER A 117 2.82 -11.27 18.90
C SER A 117 1.92 -12.29 18.20
N SER A 118 1.51 -12.03 16.95
CA SER A 118 0.68 -12.94 16.17
C SER A 118 1.36 -14.30 15.96
N GLN A 119 2.65 -14.32 15.63
CA GLN A 119 3.42 -15.57 15.51
C GLN A 119 3.45 -16.36 16.83
N ARG A 120 3.60 -15.69 17.97
CA ARG A 120 3.57 -16.33 19.30
C ARG A 120 2.20 -16.92 19.60
N ASP A 121 1.13 -16.19 19.34
CA ASP A 121 -0.24 -16.63 19.59
C ASP A 121 -0.61 -17.83 18.71
N ILE A 122 -0.24 -17.79 17.42
CA ILE A 122 -0.40 -18.92 16.50
C ILE A 122 0.38 -20.13 17.02
N MET A 123 1.62 -19.93 17.47
CA MET A 123 2.46 -21.00 18.00
C MET A 123 1.89 -21.63 19.27
N GLU A 124 1.38 -20.83 20.20
CA GLU A 124 0.75 -21.31 21.43
C GLU A 124 -0.52 -22.10 21.13
N SER A 125 -1.29 -21.68 20.13
CA SER A 125 -2.51 -22.35 19.70
C SER A 125 -2.24 -23.68 18.97
N ILE A 126 -1.12 -23.78 18.24
CA ILE A 126 -0.70 -24.99 17.51
C ILE A 126 0.04 -25.99 18.42
N ARG A 127 0.75 -25.53 19.45
CA ARG A 127 1.49 -26.36 20.41
C ARG A 127 0.73 -27.59 20.97
N PRO A 128 -0.55 -27.50 21.41
CA PRO A 128 -1.27 -28.65 21.95
C PRO A 128 -1.54 -29.74 20.91
N LEU A 129 -1.66 -29.38 19.63
CA LEU A 129 -1.94 -30.30 18.53
C LEU A 129 -0.73 -31.15 18.15
N LEU A 130 0.49 -30.66 18.41
CA LEU A 130 1.71 -31.40 18.08
C LEU A 130 2.06 -32.49 19.11
N PRO A 131 2.67 -33.60 18.64
CA PRO A 131 3.19 -34.66 19.47
C PRO A 131 4.42 -34.16 20.26
N PRO A 132 4.68 -34.73 21.45
CA PRO A 132 5.73 -34.27 22.37
C PRO A 132 7.15 -34.28 21.76
N THR A 133 7.41 -35.12 20.75
CA THR A 133 8.66 -35.18 19.99
C THR A 133 8.87 -33.97 19.07
N ALA A 134 7.81 -33.37 18.55
CA ALA A 134 7.88 -32.21 17.65
C ALA A 134 7.83 -30.86 18.38
N ARG A 135 7.37 -30.84 19.65
CA ARG A 135 7.30 -29.62 20.49
C ARG A 135 8.67 -28.97 20.74
N GLY A 136 9.73 -29.77 20.83
CA GLY A 136 11.10 -29.27 21.02
C GLY A 136 11.73 -28.64 19.78
N ASN A 137 11.30 -29.04 18.58
CA ASN A 137 11.87 -28.57 17.31
C ASN A 137 11.14 -27.35 16.71
N LEU A 138 9.95 -27.01 17.23
CA LEU A 138 9.15 -25.85 16.80
C LEU A 138 9.92 -24.53 16.92
N HIS A 139 10.73 -24.38 17.98
CA HIS A 139 11.49 -23.16 18.25
C HIS A 139 12.75 -23.02 17.37
N LEU A 140 13.22 -24.13 16.76
CA LEU A 140 14.40 -24.16 15.90
C LEU A 140 14.04 -23.89 14.42
N HIS A 141 12.80 -24.21 14.03
CA HIS A 141 12.33 -24.15 12.64
C HIS A 141 11.55 -22.89 12.27
N LEU A 142 11.19 -22.02 13.23
CA LEU A 142 10.62 -20.72 12.89
C LEU A 142 11.77 -19.70 12.75
N PRO A 143 12.11 -19.25 11.54
CA PRO A 143 13.05 -18.16 11.40
C PRO A 143 12.37 -16.94 12.00
N SER A 144 12.87 -16.46 13.14
CA SER A 144 12.61 -15.11 13.61
C SER A 144 13.36 -14.14 12.68
N HIS A 145 12.99 -14.14 11.41
CA HIS A 145 13.52 -13.18 10.45
C HIS A 145 12.98 -11.81 10.83
N LYS A 146 13.87 -10.81 10.92
CA LYS A 146 13.44 -9.42 11.07
C LYS A 146 12.69 -9.06 9.79
N PHE A 147 11.37 -9.07 9.86
CA PHE A 147 10.54 -8.68 8.74
C PHE A 147 10.72 -7.16 8.54
N ASP A 148 11.29 -6.78 7.41
CA ASP A 148 11.45 -5.38 7.03
C ASP A 148 10.45 -5.06 5.92
N VAL A 149 9.64 -4.05 6.16
CA VAL A 149 8.61 -3.61 5.23
C VAL A 149 9.26 -2.71 4.19
N SER A 150 9.08 -3.04 2.91
CA SER A 150 9.50 -2.16 1.82
C SER A 150 8.43 -1.10 1.58
N TYR A 151 8.73 0.14 1.91
CA TYR A 151 7.85 1.28 1.62
C TYR A 151 8.20 1.84 0.25
N ASP A 152 7.54 1.35 -0.79
CA ASP A 152 7.69 1.92 -2.14
C ASP A 152 6.69 3.07 -2.32
N LEU A 153 7.21 4.30 -2.38
CA LEU A 153 6.43 5.52 -2.50
C LEU A 153 6.32 6.00 -3.96
N ASN A 154 7.18 5.48 -4.85
CA ASN A 154 7.27 5.83 -6.29
C ASN A 154 7.12 7.33 -6.57
N PHE A 155 7.67 8.18 -5.70
CA PHE A 155 7.37 9.60 -5.68
C PHE A 155 7.91 10.32 -6.93
N ALA A 156 9.05 9.84 -7.45
CA ALA A 156 9.63 10.31 -8.71
C ALA A 156 8.70 10.17 -9.92
N THR A 157 7.90 9.09 -10.00
CA THR A 157 6.96 8.86 -11.11
C THR A 157 5.69 9.71 -10.98
N LEU A 158 5.31 10.05 -9.74
CA LEU A 158 4.08 10.79 -9.43
C LEU A 158 4.27 12.31 -9.51
N CYS A 159 5.53 12.77 -9.49
CA CYS A 159 5.90 14.17 -9.59
C CYS A 159 6.43 14.61 -10.95
N THR A 160 6.26 13.80 -12.00
CA THR A 160 6.61 14.16 -13.39
C THR A 160 5.82 15.36 -13.89
N ASP A 161 4.61 15.57 -13.38
CA ASP A 161 3.69 16.65 -13.78
C ASP A 161 4.02 18.00 -13.11
N PHE A 162 5.04 18.07 -12.25
CA PHE A 162 5.33 19.27 -11.46
C PHE A 162 5.97 20.41 -12.29
N GLN A 163 5.11 21.23 -12.89
CA GLN A 163 5.48 22.52 -13.46
C GLN A 163 5.49 23.60 -12.36
N GLY A 164 6.50 23.57 -11.48
CA GLY A 164 6.74 24.68 -10.56
C GLY A 164 6.96 26.00 -11.32
N ASN A 165 6.04 26.96 -11.16
CA ASN A 165 6.10 28.28 -11.79
C ASN A 165 7.02 29.19 -10.97
N VAL A 166 8.27 29.31 -11.42
CA VAL A 166 9.27 30.23 -10.84
C VAL A 166 9.32 31.57 -11.60
N GLU A 167 8.30 31.85 -12.39
CA GLU A 167 8.21 33.05 -13.22
C GLU A 167 7.85 34.24 -12.34
N PHE A 168 8.58 35.34 -12.54
CA PHE A 168 8.34 36.58 -11.81
C PHE A 168 6.97 37.14 -12.21
N GLN A 169 6.02 37.16 -11.28
CA GLN A 169 4.75 37.84 -11.46
C GLN A 169 4.75 39.10 -10.59
N PHE A 170 4.73 40.26 -11.23
CA PHE A 170 4.66 41.53 -10.52
C PHE A 170 3.28 41.65 -9.83
N SER A 171 3.29 41.87 -8.51
CA SER A 171 2.10 41.95 -7.66
C SER A 171 1.08 43.01 -8.11
N LEU A 172 1.56 44.05 -8.80
CA LEU A 172 0.78 45.15 -9.37
C LEU A 172 0.73 45.10 -10.91
N GLY A 173 0.92 43.93 -11.51
CA GLY A 173 0.78 43.74 -12.95
C GLY A 173 -0.55 44.29 -13.45
N TRP A 174 -0.58 44.82 -14.67
CA TRP A 174 -1.79 45.41 -15.26
C TRP A 174 -3.00 44.47 -15.17
N THR A 175 -2.80 43.16 -15.31
CA THR A 175 -3.84 42.12 -15.13
C THR A 175 -4.40 42.06 -13.71
N ALA A 176 -3.55 42.18 -12.68
CA ALA A 176 -3.95 42.23 -11.27
C ALA A 176 -4.65 43.55 -10.92
N LEU A 177 -4.19 44.67 -11.50
CA LEU A 177 -4.77 45.99 -11.31
C LEU A 177 -6.17 46.07 -11.94
N VAL A 178 -6.32 45.55 -13.17
CA VAL A 178 -7.61 45.43 -13.86
C VAL A 178 -8.54 44.47 -13.11
N ASN A 179 -8.06 43.33 -12.62
CA ASN A 179 -8.88 42.41 -11.80
C ASN A 179 -9.37 43.07 -10.50
N ARG A 180 -8.56 43.89 -9.85
CA ARG A 180 -8.89 44.54 -8.57
C ARG A 180 -9.81 45.75 -8.72
N PHE A 181 -9.70 46.50 -9.82
CA PHE A 181 -10.55 47.67 -10.08
C PHE A 181 -11.83 47.36 -10.86
N LEU A 182 -11.83 46.36 -11.76
CA LEU A 182 -13.00 46.03 -12.62
C LEU A 182 -13.71 44.72 -12.18
N GLY A 183 -13.15 43.97 -11.23
CA GLY A 183 -13.69 42.69 -10.78
C GLY A 183 -13.46 41.54 -11.78
N PRO A 184 -13.48 40.27 -11.31
CA PRO A 184 -13.03 39.11 -12.09
C PRO A 184 -13.88 38.80 -13.33
N ALA A 185 -15.16 39.21 -13.36
CA ALA A 185 -16.07 38.94 -14.47
C ALA A 185 -15.88 39.90 -15.66
N HIS A 186 -15.54 41.17 -15.42
CA HIS A 186 -15.34 42.17 -16.47
C HIS A 186 -13.89 42.26 -16.92
N ALA A 187 -12.94 41.94 -16.04
CA ALA A 187 -11.51 41.91 -16.35
C ALA A 187 -11.14 40.86 -17.41
N LYS A 188 -11.75 39.66 -17.38
CA LYS A 188 -11.54 38.64 -18.43
C LYS A 188 -12.01 39.12 -19.80
N ARG A 189 -13.17 39.78 -19.87
CA ARG A 189 -13.68 40.34 -21.14
C ARG A 189 -12.81 41.51 -21.64
N ALA A 190 -12.35 42.38 -20.74
CA ALA A 190 -11.48 43.50 -21.10
C ALA A 190 -10.08 43.02 -21.56
N LEU A 191 -9.50 42.00 -20.91
CA LEU A 191 -8.21 41.43 -21.30
C LEU A 191 -8.27 40.70 -22.65
N ILE A 192 -9.35 39.95 -22.92
CA ILE A 192 -9.55 39.28 -24.22
C ILE A 192 -9.69 40.31 -25.34
N LEU A 193 -10.48 41.38 -25.13
CA LEU A 193 -10.67 42.43 -26.14
C LEU A 193 -9.39 43.23 -26.42
N LEU A 194 -8.54 43.42 -25.41
CA LEU A 194 -7.27 44.11 -25.61
C LEU A 194 -6.24 43.22 -26.32
N ASP A 195 -6.22 41.93 -26.02
CA ASP A 195 -5.35 40.94 -26.67
C ASP A 195 -5.71 40.76 -28.16
N GLU A 196 -7.00 40.75 -28.48
CA GLU A 196 -7.51 40.80 -29.87
C GLU A 196 -7.05 42.06 -30.61
N ASN A 197 -7.04 43.21 -29.92
CA ASN A 197 -6.62 44.49 -30.51
C ASN A 197 -5.08 44.58 -30.68
N ILE A 198 -4.30 43.89 -29.83
CA ILE A 198 -2.84 43.81 -29.96
C ILE A 198 -2.45 42.81 -31.05
N GLN A 199 -3.16 41.68 -31.20
CA GLN A 199 -2.98 40.77 -32.34
C GLN A 199 -3.38 41.43 -33.67
N ALA A 200 -4.43 42.25 -33.69
CA ALA A 200 -4.80 43.05 -34.86
C ALA A 200 -3.73 44.10 -35.22
N ALA A 201 -2.96 44.59 -34.24
CA ALA A 201 -1.82 45.49 -34.47
C ALA A 201 -0.49 44.76 -34.73
N GLY A 202 -0.45 43.44 -34.57
CA GLY A 202 0.78 42.68 -34.33
C GLY A 202 1.03 41.49 -35.25
N PHE A 203 0.52 41.47 -36.48
CA PHE A 203 1.01 40.56 -37.55
C PHE A 203 0.78 41.18 -38.93
N ALA A 204 1.50 42.26 -39.24
CA ALA A 204 1.65 42.77 -40.60
C ALA A 204 3.14 42.89 -40.94
N SER A 205 3.82 41.75 -40.99
CA SER A 205 5.18 41.63 -41.53
C SER A 205 5.18 40.69 -42.73
N THR A 206 4.56 41.10 -43.83
CA THR A 206 4.91 40.71 -45.20
C THR A 206 4.43 41.79 -46.19
N PRO A 207 5.22 42.15 -47.22
CA PRO A 207 4.89 43.26 -48.12
C PRO A 207 3.96 42.79 -49.25
N ARG A 208 2.73 43.33 -49.32
CA ARG A 208 1.92 43.21 -50.55
C ARG A 208 0.82 44.28 -50.65
N ASP A 209 0.87 44.99 -51.77
CA ASP A 209 -0.09 45.93 -52.38
C ASP A 209 -0.54 47.21 -51.62
N PRO A 210 -0.24 48.41 -52.15
CA PRO A 210 -0.64 49.69 -51.53
C PRO A 210 -2.14 50.06 -51.68
N GLN A 211 -2.99 49.23 -52.28
CA GLN A 211 -4.40 49.59 -52.53
C GLN A 211 -5.42 49.03 -51.52
N ALA A 212 -5.09 48.01 -50.72
CA ALA A 212 -6.04 47.40 -49.77
C ALA A 212 -5.98 47.99 -48.34
N GLN A 213 -4.94 48.78 -48.03
CA GLN A 213 -4.73 49.38 -46.72
C GLN A 213 -5.61 50.63 -46.50
N GLU A 214 -5.97 51.34 -47.58
CA GLU A 214 -6.85 52.50 -47.52
C GLU A 214 -8.30 52.11 -47.21
N ASP A 215 -8.82 51.04 -47.84
CA ASP A 215 -10.20 50.58 -47.61
C ASP A 215 -10.42 49.99 -46.19
N LEU A 216 -9.40 49.33 -45.62
CA LEU A 216 -9.47 48.80 -44.25
C LEU A 216 -9.36 49.92 -43.21
N ALA A 217 -8.51 50.93 -43.45
CA ALA A 217 -8.39 52.10 -42.60
C ALA A 217 -9.67 52.97 -42.63
N ILE A 218 -10.30 53.09 -43.79
CA ILE A 218 -11.58 53.80 -43.94
C ILE A 218 -12.71 53.02 -43.25
N SER A 219 -12.73 51.69 -43.32
CA SER A 219 -13.70 50.84 -42.60
C SER A 219 -13.54 50.91 -41.07
N MET A 220 -12.30 50.93 -40.56
CA MET A 220 -12.00 51.12 -39.13
C MET A 220 -12.34 52.54 -38.66
N ALA A 221 -12.02 53.56 -39.47
CA ALA A 221 -12.39 54.95 -39.18
C ALA A 221 -13.91 55.15 -39.17
N THR A 222 -14.64 54.46 -40.06
CA THR A 222 -16.11 54.55 -40.13
C THR A 222 -16.80 53.82 -38.97
N LYS A 223 -16.22 52.71 -38.48
CA LYS A 223 -16.70 52.02 -37.26
C LYS A 223 -16.37 52.78 -35.97
N LEU A 224 -15.27 53.52 -35.92
CA LEU A 224 -14.95 54.42 -34.81
C LEU A 224 -15.77 55.71 -34.85
N ALA A 225 -16.15 56.19 -36.03
CA ALA A 225 -16.97 57.39 -36.19
C ALA A 225 -18.43 57.21 -35.75
N SER A 226 -19.00 56.01 -35.88
CA SER A 226 -20.41 55.76 -35.54
C SER A 226 -20.71 55.63 -34.04
N TYR A 227 -19.68 55.58 -33.18
CA TYR A 227 -19.82 55.54 -31.73
C TYR A 227 -19.60 56.90 -31.03
N THR A 228 -19.49 58.00 -31.78
CA THR A 228 -19.39 59.36 -31.23
C THR A 228 -20.78 59.91 -30.81
N SER A 229 -21.44 59.19 -29.91
CA SER A 229 -22.60 59.74 -29.19
C SER A 229 -22.11 60.80 -28.21
N ARG A 230 -22.83 61.92 -28.15
CA ARG A 230 -22.55 63.22 -27.50
C ARG A 230 -22.01 63.20 -26.06
N ALA A 231 -21.94 62.05 -25.39
CA ALA A 231 -21.27 61.87 -24.09
C ALA A 231 -19.73 61.80 -24.18
N SER A 232 -19.17 61.40 -25.33
CA SER A 232 -17.71 61.23 -25.51
C SER A 232 -16.95 62.57 -25.52
N MET A 233 -17.55 63.64 -26.03
CA MET A 233 -16.90 64.96 -26.13
C MET A 233 -16.62 65.58 -24.74
N GLY A 234 -17.51 65.35 -23.76
CA GLY A 234 -17.30 65.80 -22.38
C GLY A 234 -16.12 65.10 -21.71
N VAL A 235 -15.94 63.80 -21.95
CA VAL A 235 -14.82 63.02 -21.40
C VAL A 235 -13.49 63.44 -22.04
N VAL A 236 -13.47 63.77 -23.33
CA VAL A 236 -12.26 64.24 -24.02
C VAL A 236 -11.85 65.64 -23.57
N VAL A 237 -12.81 66.56 -23.37
CA VAL A 237 -12.53 67.93 -22.92
C VAL A 237 -12.14 67.96 -21.43
N ILE A 238 -12.87 67.24 -20.58
CA ILE A 238 -12.52 67.11 -19.15
C ILE A 238 -11.18 66.38 -19.03
N GLY A 239 -10.95 65.32 -19.80
CA GLY A 239 -9.67 64.62 -19.89
C GLY A 239 -8.53 65.52 -20.35
N GLY A 240 -8.75 66.39 -21.34
CA GLY A 240 -7.76 67.33 -21.86
C GLY A 240 -7.41 68.48 -20.90
N VAL A 241 -8.40 69.02 -20.18
CA VAL A 241 -8.17 70.07 -19.16
C VAL A 241 -7.46 69.49 -17.94
N VAL A 242 -7.86 68.29 -17.50
CA VAL A 242 -7.17 67.51 -16.46
C VAL A 242 -5.73 67.23 -16.89
N TRP A 243 -5.48 66.80 -18.13
CA TRP A 243 -4.13 66.58 -18.67
C TRP A 243 -3.26 67.86 -18.68
N ARG A 244 -3.87 69.02 -18.95
CA ARG A 244 -3.20 70.32 -18.96
C ARG A 244 -2.92 70.88 -17.56
N CYS A 245 -3.79 70.61 -16.59
CA CYS A 245 -3.67 71.08 -15.20
C CYS A 245 -2.82 70.17 -14.31
N LEU A 246 -2.93 68.84 -14.47
CA LEU A 246 -2.21 67.85 -13.67
C LEU A 246 -0.82 67.54 -14.24
N GLY A 247 -0.58 67.93 -15.51
CA GLY A 247 0.69 67.89 -16.18
C GLY A 247 1.17 66.47 -16.45
N TRP A 248 1.93 66.32 -17.54
CA TRP A 248 2.86 65.20 -17.74
C TRP A 248 3.64 64.80 -16.48
N ARG A 249 3.86 65.74 -15.55
CA ARG A 249 4.49 65.50 -14.23
C ARG A 249 3.80 64.42 -13.42
N LEU A 250 2.47 64.37 -13.35
CA LEU A 250 1.80 63.31 -12.58
C LEU A 250 1.90 61.94 -13.25
N ILE A 251 1.88 61.90 -14.58
CA ILE A 251 2.11 60.67 -15.35
C ILE A 251 3.54 60.19 -15.15
N VAL A 252 4.51 61.10 -15.19
CA VAL A 252 5.92 60.80 -14.92
C VAL A 252 6.10 60.33 -13.48
N ILE A 253 5.44 60.95 -12.50
CA ILE A 253 5.49 60.54 -11.09
C ILE A 253 4.85 59.15 -10.91
N SER A 254 3.70 58.87 -11.53
CA SER A 254 3.04 57.56 -11.42
C SER A 254 3.83 56.45 -12.13
N VAL A 255 4.38 56.73 -13.32
CA VAL A 255 5.24 55.80 -14.06
C VAL A 255 6.56 55.57 -13.31
N SER A 256 7.14 56.63 -12.73
CA SER A 256 8.35 56.54 -11.91
C SER A 256 8.10 55.73 -10.64
N LEU A 257 7.01 55.99 -9.91
CA LEU A 257 6.63 55.23 -8.71
C LEU A 257 6.34 53.77 -9.02
N TYR A 258 5.62 53.49 -10.12
CA TYR A 258 5.37 52.13 -10.61
C TYR A 258 6.66 51.42 -11.01
N GLY A 259 7.56 52.12 -11.71
CA GLY A 259 8.87 51.61 -12.08
C GLY A 259 9.77 51.32 -10.88
N LEU A 260 9.69 52.15 -9.82
CA LEU A 260 10.40 51.96 -8.55
C LEU A 260 9.87 50.74 -7.79
N LEU A 261 8.55 50.56 -7.73
CA LEU A 261 7.93 49.35 -7.16
C LEU A 261 8.30 48.10 -7.96
N TYR A 262 8.30 48.19 -9.29
CA TYR A 262 8.74 47.11 -10.17
C TYR A 262 10.21 46.75 -9.96
N LEU A 263 11.09 47.75 -9.89
CA LEU A 263 12.51 47.53 -9.59
C LEU A 263 12.69 46.94 -8.20
N TYR A 264 11.98 47.46 -7.20
CA TYR A 264 12.02 46.96 -5.83
C TYR A 264 11.61 45.49 -5.77
N GLU A 265 10.50 45.13 -6.40
CA GLU A 265 10.01 43.76 -6.43
C GLU A 265 10.95 42.84 -7.24
N ARG A 266 11.51 43.34 -8.35
CA ARG A 266 12.46 42.60 -9.19
C ARG A 266 13.84 42.44 -8.53
N LEU A 267 14.29 43.41 -7.74
CA LEU A 267 15.50 43.33 -6.92
C LEU A 267 15.29 42.40 -5.71
N THR A 268 14.09 42.39 -5.13
CA THR A 268 13.73 41.50 -4.01
C THR A 268 13.51 40.06 -4.49
N TRP A 269 13.23 39.85 -5.78
CA TRP A 269 13.13 38.55 -6.45
C TRP A 269 14.51 37.91 -6.69
N THR A 270 15.20 37.61 -5.60
CA THR A 270 16.49 36.92 -5.59
C THR A 270 16.33 35.40 -5.69
N ASN A 271 17.41 34.67 -5.95
CA ASN A 271 17.40 33.20 -6.01
C ASN A 271 16.78 32.55 -4.76
N GLY A 272 16.92 33.14 -3.57
CA GLY A 272 16.35 32.62 -2.33
C GLY A 272 14.83 32.77 -2.22
N SER A 273 14.24 33.86 -2.73
CA SER A 273 12.76 34.00 -2.72
C SER A 273 12.10 33.04 -3.72
N ARG A 274 12.75 32.84 -4.87
CA ARG A 274 12.35 31.86 -5.90
C ARG A 274 12.36 30.44 -5.36
N GLU A 275 13.40 30.09 -4.63
CA GLU A 275 13.51 28.78 -3.96
C GLU A 275 12.38 28.58 -2.94
N ARG A 276 12.08 29.58 -2.11
CA ARG A 276 10.99 29.48 -1.12
C ARG A 276 9.62 29.29 -1.77
N VAL A 277 9.31 30.02 -2.83
CA VAL A 277 8.05 29.87 -3.57
C VAL A 277 7.98 28.49 -4.23
N LEU A 278 9.08 28.02 -4.82
CA LEU A 278 9.16 26.67 -5.39
C LEU A 278 8.93 25.59 -4.32
N LYS A 279 9.58 25.75 -3.16
CA LYS A 279 9.43 24.84 -2.02
C LYS A 279 7.99 24.81 -1.50
N GLN A 280 7.33 25.96 -1.36
CA GLN A 280 5.92 26.03 -0.96
C GLN A 280 5.00 25.33 -1.98
N GLN A 281 5.13 25.67 -3.27
CA GLN A 281 4.36 25.01 -4.33
C GLN A 281 4.61 23.51 -4.37
N PHE A 282 5.86 23.09 -4.12
CA PHE A 282 6.23 21.69 -4.06
C PHE A 282 5.60 21.00 -2.84
N VAL A 283 5.62 21.62 -1.66
CA VAL A 283 4.99 21.07 -0.44
C VAL A 283 3.48 20.89 -0.65
N ASP A 284 2.79 21.88 -1.23
CA ASP A 284 1.35 21.77 -1.51
C ASP A 284 1.03 20.65 -2.51
N PHE A 285 1.79 20.58 -3.61
CA PHE A 285 1.64 19.54 -4.63
C PHE A 285 1.96 18.15 -4.07
N ALA A 286 3.08 18.03 -3.36
CA ALA A 286 3.53 16.79 -2.74
C ALA A 286 2.55 16.31 -1.67
N THR A 287 2.02 17.21 -0.85
CA THR A 287 0.99 16.89 0.15
C THR A 287 -0.24 16.24 -0.50
N GLN A 288 -0.75 16.83 -1.57
CA GLN A 288 -1.92 16.28 -2.28
C GLN A 288 -1.63 14.91 -2.89
N ARG A 289 -0.46 14.74 -3.53
CA ARG A 289 -0.08 13.45 -4.14
C ARG A 289 0.17 12.38 -3.09
N LEU A 290 0.90 12.69 -2.02
CA LEU A 290 1.20 11.76 -0.93
C LEU A 290 -0.08 11.31 -0.22
N LEU A 291 -1.05 12.21 0.01
CA LEU A 291 -2.35 11.83 0.56
C LEU A 291 -3.12 10.86 -0.35
N ALA A 292 -3.02 11.02 -1.67
CA ALA A 292 -3.65 10.09 -2.62
C ALA A 292 -2.98 8.70 -2.63
N ILE A 293 -1.67 8.63 -2.39
CA ILE A 293 -0.90 7.37 -2.39
C ILE A 293 -0.95 6.67 -1.04
N THR A 294 -1.22 7.40 0.04
CA THR A 294 -1.32 6.85 1.41
C THR A 294 -2.16 5.57 1.52
N PRO A 295 -3.40 5.49 0.99
CA PRO A 295 -4.18 4.25 1.02
C PRO A 295 -3.54 3.11 0.21
N ILE A 296 -2.85 3.44 -0.89
CA ILE A 296 -2.16 2.46 -1.74
C ILE A 296 -0.97 1.87 -0.96
N THR A 297 -0.08 2.70 -0.42
CA THR A 297 1.09 2.22 0.34
C THR A 297 0.70 1.45 1.60
N SER A 298 -0.31 1.91 2.35
CA SER A 298 -0.81 1.18 3.52
C SER A 298 -1.42 -0.18 3.15
N SER A 299 -2.17 -0.26 2.05
CA SER A 299 -2.71 -1.52 1.53
C SER A 299 -1.61 -2.48 1.08
N HIS A 300 -0.56 -2.00 0.41
CA HIS A 300 0.59 -2.81 0.02
C HIS A 300 1.33 -3.37 1.24
N CYS A 301 1.56 -2.54 2.26
CA CYS A 301 2.18 -2.99 3.50
C CYS A 301 1.33 -4.04 4.23
N SER A 302 0.01 -3.81 4.30
CA SER A 302 -0.94 -4.74 4.89
C SER A 302 -0.95 -6.07 4.16
N GLN A 303 -0.96 -6.04 2.82
CA GLN A 303 -0.87 -7.24 2.00
C GLN A 303 0.46 -7.98 2.18
N GLN A 304 1.57 -7.26 2.29
CA GLN A 304 2.90 -7.86 2.54
C GLN A 304 2.91 -8.60 3.89
N VAL A 305 2.41 -7.98 4.95
CA VAL A 305 2.28 -8.61 6.28
C VAL A 305 1.34 -9.81 6.22
N HIS A 306 0.19 -9.67 5.55
CA HIS A 306 -0.77 -10.74 5.37
C HIS A 306 -0.13 -11.97 4.70
N GLN A 307 0.59 -11.77 3.60
CA GLN A 307 1.26 -12.84 2.87
C GLN A 307 2.32 -13.55 3.71
N GLU A 308 3.14 -12.80 4.44
CA GLU A 308 4.17 -13.37 5.31
C GLU A 308 3.58 -14.16 6.49
N MET A 309 2.49 -13.66 7.09
CA MET A 309 1.79 -14.37 8.16
C MET A 309 1.12 -15.65 7.65
N VAL A 310 0.45 -15.59 6.49
CA VAL A 310 -0.14 -16.78 5.86
C VAL A 310 0.95 -17.79 5.48
N ALA A 311 2.08 -17.34 4.95
CA ALA A 311 3.21 -18.22 4.65
C ALA A 311 3.76 -18.89 5.92
N THR A 312 3.86 -18.14 7.02
CA THR A 312 4.28 -18.68 8.33
C THR A 312 3.28 -19.71 8.85
N PHE A 313 1.98 -19.38 8.81
CA PHE A 313 0.91 -20.29 9.21
C PHE A 313 0.90 -21.57 8.37
N SER A 314 1.00 -21.49 7.04
CA SER A 314 1.06 -22.67 6.18
C SER A 314 2.22 -23.61 6.53
N ARG A 315 3.39 -23.08 6.91
CA ARG A 315 4.52 -23.90 7.39
C ARG A 315 4.21 -24.59 8.72
N LEU A 316 3.51 -23.91 9.62
CA LEU A 316 3.08 -24.47 10.89
C LEU A 316 1.99 -25.55 10.70
N SER A 317 1.00 -25.30 9.83
CA SER A 317 -0.04 -26.28 9.48
C SER A 317 0.56 -27.51 8.83
N GLN A 318 1.52 -27.35 7.91
CA GLN A 318 2.24 -28.47 7.31
C GLN A 318 2.92 -29.37 8.36
N GLN A 319 3.40 -28.79 9.46
CA GLN A 319 3.98 -29.57 10.55
C GLN A 319 2.92 -30.37 11.33
N VAL A 320 1.71 -29.82 11.47
CA VAL A 320 0.55 -30.53 12.03
C VAL A 320 0.11 -31.64 11.08
N ASP A 321 0.01 -31.38 9.78
CA ASP A 321 -0.35 -32.37 8.75
C ASP A 321 0.64 -33.54 8.73
N LYS A 322 1.93 -33.26 8.91
CA LYS A 322 2.94 -34.32 9.03
C LYS A 322 2.69 -35.19 10.26
N SER A 323 2.37 -34.58 11.39
CA SER A 323 1.99 -35.33 12.59
C SER A 323 0.70 -36.12 12.41
N GLU A 324 -0.27 -35.59 11.66
CA GLU A 324 -1.51 -36.28 11.32
C GLU A 324 -1.19 -37.55 10.50
N GLY A 325 -0.32 -37.44 9.49
CA GLY A 325 0.13 -38.60 8.71
C GLY A 325 0.88 -39.65 9.55
N GLU A 326 1.66 -39.23 10.56
CA GLU A 326 2.29 -40.15 11.51
C GLU A 326 1.24 -40.91 12.35
N LEU A 327 0.20 -40.23 12.84
CA LEU A 327 -0.93 -40.84 13.55
C LEU A 327 -1.69 -41.84 12.66
N GLU A 328 -1.95 -41.50 11.39
CA GLU A 328 -2.60 -42.40 10.43
C GLU A 328 -1.75 -43.66 10.16
N ALA A 329 -0.43 -43.50 10.02
CA ALA A 329 0.47 -44.62 9.82
C ALA A 329 0.50 -45.56 11.04
N ASP A 330 0.42 -45.01 12.26
CA ASP A 330 0.32 -45.78 13.49
C ASP A 330 -1.02 -46.52 13.59
N ILE A 331 -2.15 -45.88 13.24
CA ILE A 331 -3.47 -46.53 13.14
C ILE A 331 -3.41 -47.73 12.18
N TRP A 332 -2.82 -47.54 11.00
CA TRP A 332 -2.68 -48.63 10.02
C TRP A 332 -1.82 -49.78 10.55
N ARG A 333 -0.70 -49.46 11.22
CA ARG A 333 0.17 -50.46 11.86
C ARG A 333 -0.58 -51.27 12.91
N VAL A 334 -1.36 -50.62 13.76
CA VAL A 334 -2.18 -51.30 14.79
C VAL A 334 -3.25 -52.17 14.12
N ASN A 335 -3.87 -51.69 13.04
CA ASN A 335 -4.84 -52.47 12.28
C ASN A 335 -4.24 -53.77 11.69
N CYS A 336 -3.04 -53.69 11.11
CA CYS A 336 -2.31 -54.88 10.65
C CYS A 336 -1.98 -55.86 11.80
N ARG A 337 -1.62 -55.35 12.99
CA ARG A 337 -1.40 -56.19 14.18
C ARG A 337 -2.68 -56.91 14.59
N ILE A 338 -3.82 -56.22 14.60
CA ILE A 338 -5.14 -56.81 14.89
C ILE A 338 -5.44 -57.94 13.90
N GLN A 339 -5.30 -57.71 12.59
CA GLN A 339 -5.53 -58.73 11.56
C GLN A 339 -4.62 -59.97 11.74
N ARG A 340 -3.36 -59.75 12.11
CA ARG A 340 -2.42 -60.86 12.37
C ARG A 340 -2.85 -61.66 13.60
N LEU A 341 -3.27 -60.99 14.68
CA LEU A 341 -3.79 -61.64 15.89
C LEU A 341 -5.08 -62.41 15.59
N GLU A 342 -5.98 -61.88 14.77
CA GLU A 342 -7.17 -62.59 14.30
C GLU A 342 -6.83 -63.86 13.50
N GLY A 343 -5.83 -63.77 12.62
CA GLY A 343 -5.34 -64.93 11.85
C GLY A 343 -4.80 -66.04 12.77
N VAL A 344 -3.97 -65.68 13.75
CA VAL A 344 -3.44 -66.62 14.76
C VAL A 344 -4.57 -67.22 15.57
N GLN A 345 -5.55 -66.41 15.99
CA GLN A 345 -6.70 -66.87 16.76
C GLN A 345 -7.56 -67.85 15.95
N LYS A 346 -7.84 -67.55 14.67
CA LYS A 346 -8.59 -68.43 13.77
C LYS A 346 -7.86 -69.75 13.55
N HIS A 347 -6.55 -69.71 13.30
CA HIS A 347 -5.75 -70.91 13.11
C HIS A 347 -5.70 -71.76 14.38
N SER A 348 -5.51 -71.14 15.54
CA SER A 348 -5.56 -71.80 16.85
C SER A 348 -6.91 -72.49 17.09
N LYS A 349 -8.03 -71.82 16.77
CA LYS A 349 -9.38 -72.41 16.85
C LYS A 349 -9.53 -73.61 15.93
N THR A 350 -9.10 -73.52 14.67
CA THR A 350 -9.14 -74.65 13.72
C THR A 350 -8.32 -75.84 14.22
N LEU A 351 -7.12 -75.59 14.73
CA LEU A 351 -6.25 -76.64 15.25
C LEU A 351 -6.84 -77.29 16.51
N ARG A 352 -7.48 -76.49 17.38
CA ARG A 352 -8.25 -77.00 18.51
C ARG A 352 -9.40 -77.90 18.05
N HIS A 353 -10.19 -77.46 17.06
CA HIS A 353 -11.28 -78.28 16.51
C HIS A 353 -10.79 -79.62 15.97
N LYS A 354 -9.65 -79.62 15.25
CA LYS A 354 -9.01 -80.86 14.77
C LYS A 354 -8.52 -81.75 15.91
N ALA A 355 -7.92 -81.17 16.96
CA ALA A 355 -7.45 -81.93 18.12
C ALA A 355 -8.63 -82.57 18.90
N THR A 356 -9.71 -81.82 19.12
CA THR A 356 -10.93 -82.37 19.76
C THR A 356 -11.63 -83.42 18.91
N ASP A 357 -11.54 -83.32 17.58
CA ASP A 357 -12.07 -84.33 16.69
C ASP A 357 -11.24 -85.62 16.74
N LEU A 358 -9.91 -85.51 16.72
CA LEU A 358 -8.99 -86.62 16.92
C LEU A 358 -9.19 -87.29 18.28
N GLU A 359 -9.36 -86.51 19.35
CA GLU A 359 -9.64 -87.01 20.69
C GLU A 359 -10.94 -87.84 20.73
N ARG A 360 -12.03 -87.33 20.12
CA ARG A 360 -13.28 -88.09 19.97
C ARG A 360 -13.11 -89.37 19.16
N GLN A 361 -12.33 -89.33 18.07
CA GLN A 361 -12.05 -90.53 17.27
C GLN A 361 -11.28 -91.57 18.09
N LEU A 362 -10.31 -91.13 18.91
CA LEU A 362 -9.53 -92.00 19.80
C LEU A 362 -10.40 -92.59 20.92
N GLU A 363 -11.30 -91.80 21.48
CA GLU A 363 -12.25 -92.24 22.52
C GLU A 363 -13.29 -93.22 21.96
N ALA A 364 -13.77 -92.98 20.74
CA ALA A 364 -14.63 -93.91 20.00
C ALA A 364 -13.89 -95.22 19.68
N PHE A 365 -12.64 -95.14 19.19
CA PHE A 365 -11.81 -96.31 18.96
C PHE A 365 -11.58 -97.11 20.24
N THR A 366 -11.25 -96.44 21.35
CA THR A 366 -11.07 -97.05 22.67
C THR A 366 -12.36 -97.75 23.13
N SER A 367 -13.51 -97.08 22.99
CA SER A 367 -14.81 -97.65 23.37
C SER A 367 -15.19 -98.86 22.51
N GLN A 368 -14.86 -98.84 21.21
CA GLN A 368 -15.26 -99.88 20.26
C GLN A 368 -14.34 -101.11 20.30
N TYR A 369 -13.03 -100.92 20.52
CA TYR A 369 -12.03 -101.98 20.39
C TYR A 369 -11.32 -102.36 21.70
N LEU A 370 -11.32 -101.49 22.72
CA LEU A 370 -10.66 -101.75 24.00
C LEU A 370 -11.64 -102.02 25.15
N HIS A 371 -12.91 -101.61 25.03
CA HIS A 371 -13.97 -101.91 26.02
C HIS A 371 -14.81 -103.15 25.69
N THR A 372 -14.44 -103.92 24.65
CA THR A 372 -15.02 -105.23 24.38
C THR A 372 -14.20 -106.35 25.01
N THR A 373 -14.40 -106.57 26.29
CA THR A 373 -14.43 -107.94 26.84
C THR A 373 -15.54 -108.07 27.89
N PRO A 374 -16.28 -109.20 27.90
CA PRO A 374 -17.33 -109.51 28.86
C PRO A 374 -16.82 -109.68 30.30
#